data_AF-A0A811QT97-F1
#
_entry.id   AF-A0A811QT97-F1
#
_cell.length_a   1.000
_cell.length_b   1.000
_cell.length_c   1.000
_cell.angle_alpha   90.00
_cell.angle_beta   90.00
_cell.angle_gamma   90.00
#
_symmetry.space_group_name_H-M   'P 1'
#
loop_
_entity.id
_entity.type
_entity.pdbx_description
1 polymer ?
#
loop_
_entity_poly.entity_id
_entity_poly.type
_entity_poly.pdbx_seq_one_letter_code
_entity_poly.pdbx_strand_id
1 'polypeptide(L)'
;MATGGGTSETAVGAGEENAIPTRRFFVALHVGAGFHAPANEKAYRRAMKRACLAAAAILREGSGTSLDAVAAAIQVLEDDPVTNAGRGSNLTESGHVECDASIMDGSSGSFGAVGAIRDVKNPIQVALHLAKEQMAGSSLLGLIPPMFLVGEGAYQWAKSKGMDLVESASGANNWLVTENARAQWVKYTSLLVNTKKLLEHNTGPASEHSVQLEAPGTESENISDVKKILTESFMEDNTDCVMDTVGVICVDSYGNVASGASSGGIALKVTIWSCFCMH
;
A
#
# COMPACT_ATOMS: atom_id res chain seq x y z
N MET A 1 -54.03 6.98 72.69
CA MET A 1 -54.62 7.86 71.66
C MET A 1 -53.57 8.08 70.59
N ALA A 2 -53.93 7.79 69.34
CA ALA A 2 -53.05 7.80 68.19
C ALA A 2 -52.99 9.19 67.55
N THR A 3 -51.78 9.68 67.29
CA THR A 3 -51.36 10.62 66.25
C THR A 3 -49.82 10.48 66.21
N GLY A 4 -49.07 10.44 65.12
CA GLY A 4 -49.27 10.56 63.69
C GLY A 4 -47.88 10.45 63.04
N GLY A 5 -47.80 10.46 61.71
CA GLY A 5 -46.54 10.68 60.99
C GLY A 5 -46.08 9.50 60.16
N GLY A 6 -46.62 9.38 58.95
CA GLY A 6 -46.00 8.61 57.88
C GLY A 6 -44.80 9.36 57.30
N THR A 7 -43.71 8.64 57.09
CA THR A 7 -42.63 9.07 56.20
C THR A 7 -42.42 7.97 55.17
N SER A 8 -42.77 8.33 53.94
CA SER A 8 -42.52 7.62 52.69
C SER A 8 -41.03 7.23 52.58
N GLU A 9 -40.75 5.94 52.51
CA GLU A 9 -39.46 5.42 52.03
C GLU A 9 -39.30 5.82 50.55
N THR A 10 -38.53 6.88 50.31
CA THR A 10 -37.97 7.15 48.99
C THR A 10 -36.89 6.12 48.71
N ALA A 11 -37.22 5.12 47.88
CA ALA A 11 -36.25 4.31 47.17
C ALA A 11 -35.42 5.24 46.26
N VAL A 12 -34.22 5.60 46.70
CA VAL A 12 -33.25 6.31 45.87
C VAL A 12 -32.66 5.27 44.92
N GLY A 13 -32.94 5.48 43.62
CA GLY A 13 -32.60 4.56 42.55
C GLY A 13 -31.13 4.16 42.53
N ALA A 14 -30.91 2.88 42.24
CA ALA A 14 -29.63 2.39 41.78
C ALA A 14 -29.16 3.26 40.60
N GLY A 15 -27.95 3.78 40.70
CA GLY A 15 -27.36 4.59 39.65
C GLY A 15 -27.38 3.85 38.32
N GLU A 16 -27.90 4.50 37.28
CA GLU A 16 -27.61 4.12 35.91
C GLU A 16 -26.09 4.17 35.75
N GLU A 17 -25.45 3.01 35.66
CA GLU A 17 -24.16 2.90 34.98
C GLU A 17 -24.39 3.48 33.58
N ASN A 18 -23.86 4.68 33.32
CA ASN A 18 -23.82 5.27 32.00
C ASN A 18 -23.07 4.31 31.07
N ALA A 19 -23.81 3.40 30.44
CA ALA A 19 -23.30 2.56 29.38
C ALA A 19 -22.78 3.51 28.30
N ILE A 20 -21.45 3.54 28.12
CA ILE A 20 -20.81 4.32 27.07
C ILE A 20 -21.53 3.93 25.77
N PRO A 21 -22.16 4.88 25.05
CA PRO A 21 -22.87 4.56 23.82
C PRO A 21 -21.92 3.80 22.90
N THR A 22 -22.27 2.57 22.55
CA THR A 22 -21.44 1.75 21.67
C THR A 22 -21.35 2.46 20.33
N ARG A 23 -20.23 3.13 20.08
CA ARG A 23 -19.96 3.81 18.81
C ARG A 23 -19.87 2.75 17.73
N ARG A 24 -20.87 2.72 16.83
CA ARG A 24 -20.86 1.81 15.69
C ARG A 24 -19.98 2.41 14.61
N PHE A 25 -19.09 1.59 14.07
CA PHE A 25 -18.24 1.94 12.94
C PHE A 25 -18.09 0.70 12.05
N PHE A 26 -17.62 0.91 10.83
CA PHE A 26 -17.38 -0.16 9.87
C PHE A 26 -16.00 0.03 9.23
N VAL A 27 -15.26 -1.07 9.12
CA VAL A 27 -13.95 -1.11 8.44
C VAL A 27 -13.96 -2.30 7.51
N ALA A 28 -13.62 -2.07 6.24
CA ALA A 28 -13.37 -3.12 5.26
C ALA A 28 -12.02 -2.89 4.61
N LEU A 29 -11.34 -3.98 4.26
CA LEU A 29 -10.01 -3.94 3.65
C LEU A 29 -9.77 -5.12 2.71
N HIS A 30 -8.75 -5.00 1.87
CA HIS A 30 -8.22 -6.08 1.05
C HIS A 30 -6.67 -6.05 1.06
N VAL A 31 -6.06 -7.20 0.76
CA VAL A 31 -4.60 -7.39 0.69
C VAL A 31 -4.19 -7.90 -0.71
N GLY A 32 -4.78 -7.27 -1.72
CA GLY A 32 -4.62 -7.63 -3.12
C GLY A 32 -5.66 -8.61 -3.68
N ALA A 33 -5.79 -8.63 -5.01
CA ALA A 33 -6.53 -9.63 -5.77
C ALA A 33 -5.53 -10.52 -6.54
N GLY A 34 -5.89 -11.78 -6.71
CA GLY A 34 -5.02 -12.77 -7.34
C GLY A 34 -5.07 -14.12 -6.63
N PHE A 35 -4.12 -14.99 -6.98
CA PHE A 35 -4.02 -16.30 -6.37
C PHE A 35 -3.22 -16.22 -5.07
N HIS A 36 -3.91 -16.50 -3.96
CA HIS A 36 -3.30 -16.64 -2.65
C HIS A 36 -3.14 -18.13 -2.38
N ALA A 37 -1.90 -18.59 -2.23
CA ALA A 37 -1.59 -19.98 -1.92
C ALA A 37 -2.24 -20.36 -0.58
N PRO A 38 -2.87 -21.56 -0.46
CA PRO A 38 -3.48 -22.00 0.79
C PRO A 38 -2.50 -21.99 1.99
N ALA A 39 -1.21 -22.19 1.73
CA ALA A 39 -0.16 -22.10 2.74
C ALA A 39 -0.05 -20.71 3.39
N ASN A 40 -0.33 -19.64 2.63
CA ASN A 40 -0.19 -18.26 3.07
C ASN A 40 -1.51 -17.64 3.57
N GLU A 41 -2.65 -18.32 3.40
CA GLU A 41 -3.97 -17.86 3.86
C GLU A 41 -3.95 -17.42 5.34
N LYS A 42 -3.32 -18.22 6.22
CA LYS A 42 -3.21 -17.88 7.64
C LYS A 42 -2.42 -16.60 7.88
N ALA A 43 -1.40 -16.34 7.09
CA ALA A 43 -0.59 -15.14 7.21
C ALA A 43 -1.40 -13.90 6.79
N TYR A 44 -2.07 -13.95 5.63
CA TYR A 44 -2.95 -12.89 5.15
C TYR A 44 -4.10 -12.58 6.11
N ARG A 45 -4.78 -13.61 6.63
CA ARG A 45 -5.84 -13.43 7.64
C ARG A 45 -5.33 -12.76 8.91
N ARG A 46 -4.11 -13.07 9.36
CA ARG A 46 -3.50 -12.40 10.52
C ARG A 46 -3.20 -10.93 10.22
N ALA A 47 -2.63 -10.61 9.05
CA ALA A 47 -2.35 -9.24 8.64
C ALA A 47 -3.64 -8.41 8.61
N MET A 48 -4.66 -8.90 7.89
CA MET A 48 -5.99 -8.29 7.80
C MET A 48 -6.64 -8.09 9.17
N LYS A 49 -6.56 -9.09 10.06
CA LYS A 49 -7.09 -8.97 11.42
C LYS A 49 -6.39 -7.86 12.20
N ARG A 50 -5.06 -7.77 12.15
CA ARG A 50 -4.32 -6.71 12.85
C ARG A 50 -4.65 -5.33 12.29
N ALA A 51 -4.77 -5.19 10.97
CA ALA A 51 -5.14 -3.94 10.32
C ALA A 51 -6.56 -3.48 10.73
N CYS A 52 -7.55 -4.38 10.72
CA CYS A 52 -8.89 -4.07 11.24
C CYS A 52 -8.87 -3.65 12.72
N LEU A 53 -8.07 -4.32 13.55
CA LEU A 53 -7.95 -3.98 14.97
C LEU A 53 -7.31 -2.61 15.20
N ALA A 54 -6.32 -2.23 14.39
CA ALA A 54 -5.69 -0.91 14.46
C ALA A 54 -6.68 0.22 14.11
N ALA A 55 -7.42 0.10 13.01
CA ALA A 55 -8.48 1.06 12.68
C ALA A 55 -9.57 1.09 13.78
N ALA A 56 -10.00 -0.07 14.25
CA ALA A 56 -11.02 -0.18 15.29
C ALA A 56 -10.60 0.46 16.62
N ALA A 57 -9.30 0.44 16.97
CA ALA A 57 -8.79 1.10 18.16
C ALA A 57 -9.01 2.63 18.08
N ILE A 58 -8.59 3.24 16.97
CA ILE A 58 -8.76 4.69 16.72
C ILE A 58 -10.24 5.09 16.81
N LEU A 59 -11.12 4.35 16.14
CA LEU A 59 -12.55 4.67 16.06
C LEU A 59 -13.28 4.47 17.39
N ARG A 60 -12.94 3.41 18.13
CA ARG A 60 -13.57 3.08 19.41
C ARG A 60 -13.16 4.05 20.51
N GLU A 61 -11.89 4.42 20.55
CA GLU A 61 -11.35 5.36 21.53
C GLU A 61 -11.72 6.81 21.20
N GLY A 62 -12.05 7.10 19.94
CA GLY A 62 -12.32 8.46 19.47
C GLY A 62 -11.06 9.33 19.47
N SER A 63 -9.88 8.71 19.42
CA SER A 63 -8.57 9.38 19.41
C SER A 63 -8.21 9.96 18.04
N GLY A 64 -8.98 9.63 16.99
CA GLY A 64 -8.78 10.14 15.64
C GLY A 64 -10.02 10.03 14.76
N THR A 65 -9.86 10.44 13.50
CA THR A 65 -10.89 10.47 12.46
C THR A 65 -10.98 9.16 11.68
N SER A 66 -11.98 9.01 10.81
CA SER A 66 -12.03 7.93 9.80
C SER A 66 -10.75 7.89 8.94
N LEU A 67 -10.18 9.05 8.62
CA LEU A 67 -8.94 9.18 7.86
C LEU A 67 -7.74 8.60 8.61
N ASP A 68 -7.64 8.89 9.92
CA ASP A 68 -6.60 8.32 10.79
C ASP A 68 -6.74 6.80 10.93
N ALA A 69 -7.97 6.30 11.03
CA ALA A 69 -8.26 4.87 11.10
C ALA A 69 -7.83 4.12 9.83
N VAL A 70 -8.11 4.68 8.65
CA VAL A 70 -7.65 4.12 7.36
C VAL A 70 -6.12 4.08 7.31
N ALA A 71 -5.46 5.19 7.64
CA ALA A 71 -4.00 5.26 7.59
C ALA A 71 -3.34 4.26 8.56
N ALA A 72 -3.87 4.09 9.77
CA ALA A 72 -3.35 3.11 10.72
C ALA A 72 -3.53 1.66 10.26
N ALA A 73 -4.67 1.32 9.64
CA ALA A 73 -4.86 -0.01 9.07
C ALA A 73 -3.88 -0.28 7.92
N ILE A 74 -3.72 0.66 6.99
CA ILE A 74 -2.78 0.51 5.87
C ILE A 74 -1.34 0.46 6.38
N GLN A 75 -0.96 1.25 7.37
CA GLN A 75 0.37 1.20 7.98
C GLN A 75 0.68 -0.19 8.54
N VAL A 76 -0.29 -0.86 9.19
CA VAL A 76 -0.12 -2.24 9.67
C VAL A 76 0.10 -3.23 8.52
N LEU A 77 -0.53 -2.98 7.37
CA LEU A 77 -0.33 -3.80 6.17
C LEU A 77 1.04 -3.51 5.54
N GLU A 78 1.43 -2.25 5.41
CA GLU A 78 2.76 -1.83 4.92
C GLU A 78 3.92 -2.35 5.78
N ASP A 79 3.70 -2.55 7.07
CA ASP A 79 4.71 -3.14 7.97
C ASP A 79 4.77 -4.68 7.87
N ASP A 80 3.74 -5.34 7.31
CA ASP A 80 3.66 -6.80 7.18
C ASP A 80 4.35 -7.28 5.89
N PRO A 81 5.43 -8.10 5.99
CA PRO A 81 6.21 -8.55 4.84
C PRO A 81 5.47 -9.45 3.85
N VAL A 82 4.24 -9.89 4.16
CA VAL A 82 3.43 -10.72 3.25
C VAL A 82 2.65 -9.90 2.23
N THR A 83 2.60 -8.57 2.39
CA THR A 83 1.86 -7.70 1.48
C THR A 83 2.78 -7.01 0.48
N ASN A 84 2.25 -6.67 -0.69
CA ASN A 84 2.95 -5.88 -1.70
C ASN A 84 2.74 -4.37 -1.45
N ALA A 85 3.06 -3.89 -0.25
CA ALA A 85 3.00 -2.48 0.12
C ALA A 85 4.04 -2.20 1.20
N GLY A 86 4.79 -1.09 1.09
CA GLY A 86 5.87 -0.78 2.03
C GLY A 86 6.91 -1.90 2.11
N ARG A 87 6.97 -2.59 3.25
CA ARG A 87 7.84 -3.74 3.47
C ARG A 87 7.29 -4.98 2.78
N GLY A 88 8.10 -5.59 1.93
CA GLY A 88 7.70 -6.75 1.11
C GLY A 88 7.19 -6.37 -0.28
N SER A 89 7.22 -5.07 -0.61
CA SER A 89 6.93 -4.58 -1.95
C SER A 89 7.80 -5.23 -3.03
N ASN A 90 7.20 -5.38 -4.20
CA ASN A 90 7.87 -5.80 -5.42
C ASN A 90 9.04 -4.89 -5.76
N LEU A 91 10.10 -5.50 -6.27
CA LEU A 91 11.31 -4.79 -6.67
C LEU A 91 11.22 -4.32 -8.12
N THR A 92 11.74 -3.13 -8.37
CA THR A 92 11.96 -2.61 -9.73
C THR A 92 12.98 -3.46 -10.50
N GLU A 93 13.12 -3.22 -11.79
CA GLU A 93 14.17 -3.87 -12.60
C GLU A 93 15.60 -3.66 -12.04
N SER A 94 15.82 -2.56 -11.29
CA SER A 94 17.10 -2.24 -10.65
C SER A 94 17.23 -2.81 -9.23
N GLY A 95 16.22 -3.55 -8.75
CA GLY A 95 16.24 -4.22 -7.44
C GLY A 95 15.86 -3.30 -6.26
N HIS A 96 15.24 -2.15 -6.51
CA HIS A 96 14.82 -1.20 -5.47
C HIS A 96 13.33 -1.33 -5.15
N VAL A 97 12.92 -0.92 -3.94
CA VAL A 97 11.51 -0.73 -3.59
C VAL A 97 11.11 0.70 -3.93
N GLU A 98 10.03 0.84 -4.68
CA GLU A 98 9.35 2.10 -4.97
C GLU A 98 7.88 1.89 -4.66
N CYS A 99 7.26 2.78 -3.88
CA CYS A 99 5.87 2.62 -3.47
C CYS A 99 5.00 3.76 -3.97
N ASP A 100 3.71 3.46 -4.15
CA ASP A 100 2.65 4.41 -4.40
C ASP A 100 1.62 4.28 -3.27
N ALA A 101 1.11 5.40 -2.77
CA ALA A 101 0.04 5.39 -1.78
C ALA A 101 -0.84 6.62 -1.90
N SER A 102 -2.12 6.48 -1.58
CA SER A 102 -3.07 7.59 -1.57
C SER A 102 -4.13 7.42 -0.49
N ILE A 103 -4.69 8.53 -0.04
CA ILE A 103 -5.73 8.57 0.97
C ILE A 103 -6.67 9.75 0.72
N MET A 104 -7.95 9.56 1.02
CA MET A 104 -9.00 10.55 0.81
C MET A 104 -9.97 10.61 1.99
N ASP A 105 -10.32 11.83 2.39
CA ASP A 105 -11.43 12.10 3.28
C ASP A 105 -12.70 12.37 2.48
N GLY A 106 -13.74 11.57 2.71
CA GLY A 106 -15.01 11.65 1.98
C GLY A 106 -15.88 12.84 2.38
N SER A 107 -15.66 13.42 3.56
CA SER A 107 -16.45 14.56 4.05
C SER A 107 -15.96 15.90 3.47
N SER A 108 -14.65 16.13 3.47
CA SER A 108 -14.04 17.36 2.94
C SER A 108 -13.59 17.27 1.48
N GLY A 109 -13.42 16.06 0.96
CA GLY A 109 -12.78 15.83 -0.35
C GLY A 109 -11.26 16.03 -0.33
N SER A 110 -10.64 16.21 0.84
CA SER A 110 -9.20 16.34 0.98
C SER A 110 -8.49 15.06 0.60
N PHE A 111 -7.37 15.18 -0.10
CA PHE A 111 -6.66 14.07 -0.72
C PHE A 111 -5.16 14.24 -0.58
N GLY A 112 -4.47 13.13 -0.37
CA GLY A 112 -3.02 13.09 -0.37
C GLY A 112 -2.52 11.85 -1.08
N ALA A 113 -1.43 11.98 -1.84
CA ALA A 113 -0.81 10.86 -2.50
C ALA A 113 0.71 11.02 -2.60
N VAL A 114 1.37 9.87 -2.71
CA VAL A 114 2.76 9.74 -3.09
C VAL A 114 2.93 8.67 -4.16
N GLY A 115 3.91 8.86 -5.04
CA GLY A 115 4.21 7.91 -6.10
C GLY A 115 5.70 7.71 -6.30
N ALA A 116 6.12 6.50 -6.64
CA ALA A 116 7.52 6.09 -6.78
C ALA A 116 8.40 6.53 -5.60
N ILE A 117 7.84 6.58 -4.39
CA ILE A 117 8.58 7.01 -3.20
C ILE A 117 9.49 5.87 -2.74
N ARG A 118 10.74 6.22 -2.41
CA ARG A 118 11.75 5.29 -1.92
C ARG A 118 12.14 5.63 -0.50
N ASP A 119 12.75 4.67 0.20
CA ASP A 119 13.39 4.87 1.51
C ASP A 119 12.49 5.47 2.60
N VAL A 120 11.17 5.29 2.47
CA VAL A 120 10.17 5.63 3.48
C VAL A 120 9.49 4.35 3.94
N LYS A 121 9.39 4.17 5.26
CA LYS A 121 8.83 2.95 5.84
C LYS A 121 7.33 2.80 5.50
N ASN A 122 6.58 3.89 5.63
CA ASN A 122 5.12 3.89 5.49
C ASN A 122 4.63 4.99 4.51
N PRO A 123 4.59 4.71 3.19
CA PRO A 123 4.07 5.62 2.17
C PRO A 123 2.70 6.23 2.50
N ILE A 124 1.78 5.47 3.11
CA ILE A 124 0.46 5.99 3.48
C ILE A 124 0.52 7.12 4.50
N GLN A 125 1.51 7.14 5.39
CA GLN A 125 1.67 8.21 6.37
C GLN A 125 2.10 9.53 5.71
N VAL A 126 2.87 9.43 4.62
CA VAL A 126 3.21 10.59 3.79
C VAL A 126 1.96 11.15 3.11
N ALA A 127 1.15 10.27 2.51
CA ALA A 127 -0.13 10.62 1.91
C ALA A 127 -1.11 11.24 2.94
N LEU A 128 -1.21 10.68 4.15
CA LEU A 128 -2.02 11.23 5.24
C LEU A 128 -1.60 12.66 5.60
N HIS A 129 -0.29 12.90 5.69
CA HIS A 129 0.22 14.21 6.05
C HIS A 129 -0.09 15.26 4.96
N LEU A 130 0.03 14.89 3.68
CA LEU A 130 -0.38 15.77 2.56
C LEU A 130 -1.88 16.12 2.63
N ALA A 131 -2.74 15.12 2.87
CA ALA A 131 -4.18 15.33 3.02
C ALA A 131 -4.49 16.27 4.20
N LYS A 132 -3.80 16.11 5.34
CA LYS A 132 -3.97 16.97 6.51
C LYS A 132 -3.48 18.40 6.29
N GLU A 133 -2.38 18.59 5.57
CA GLU A 133 -1.93 19.94 5.20
C GLU A 133 -2.94 20.64 4.30
N GLN A 134 -3.57 19.91 3.37
CA GLN A 134 -4.67 20.46 2.56
C GLN A 134 -5.85 20.91 3.43
N MET A 135 -6.23 20.11 4.43
CA MET A 135 -7.32 20.43 5.37
C MET A 135 -7.01 21.64 6.26
N ALA A 136 -5.74 21.78 6.70
CA ALA A 136 -5.30 22.88 7.55
C ALA A 136 -5.26 24.23 6.82
N GLY A 137 -5.28 24.21 5.48
CA GLY A 137 -5.23 25.40 4.64
C GLY A 137 -3.84 25.99 4.51
N SER A 138 -3.72 27.08 3.74
CA SER A 138 -2.44 27.69 3.42
C SER A 138 -1.80 28.39 4.64
N SER A 139 -0.59 27.96 5.01
CA SER A 139 0.23 28.61 6.05
C SER A 139 1.17 29.68 5.50
N LEU A 140 1.42 29.69 4.18
CA LEU A 140 2.42 30.56 3.53
C LEU A 140 1.81 31.30 2.35
N LEU A 141 1.49 32.58 2.57
CA LEU A 141 1.15 33.56 1.52
C LEU A 141 -0.05 33.18 0.62
N GLY A 142 -0.92 32.26 1.06
CA GLY A 142 -2.08 31.81 0.27
C GLY A 142 -1.77 30.72 -0.75
N LEU A 143 -0.58 30.13 -0.74
CA LEU A 143 -0.24 28.98 -1.59
C LEU A 143 -0.98 27.72 -1.15
N ILE A 144 -1.54 26.99 -2.11
CA ILE A 144 -2.19 25.69 -1.86
C ILE A 144 -1.09 24.64 -1.64
N PRO A 145 -1.09 23.88 -0.53
CA PRO A 145 -0.16 22.79 -0.31
C PRO A 145 -0.23 21.74 -1.42
N PRO A 146 0.87 21.04 -1.73
CA PRO A 146 0.84 19.95 -2.69
C PRO A 146 -0.07 18.81 -2.18
N MET A 147 -0.87 18.23 -3.07
CA MET A 147 -1.71 17.05 -2.77
C MET A 147 -1.10 15.74 -3.30
N PHE A 148 -0.11 15.82 -4.19
CA PHE A 148 0.55 14.65 -4.77
C PHE A 148 2.03 14.95 -5.00
N LEU A 149 2.91 14.12 -4.45
CA LEU A 149 4.36 14.22 -4.63
C LEU A 149 4.90 12.90 -5.18
N VAL A 150 5.97 12.94 -5.97
CA VAL A 150 6.56 11.74 -6.55
C VAL A 150 8.08 11.68 -6.42
N GLY A 151 8.62 10.46 -6.43
CA GLY A 151 10.05 10.19 -6.48
C GLY A 151 10.84 10.85 -5.36
N GLU A 152 12.00 11.39 -5.72
CA GLU A 152 12.91 12.06 -4.79
C GLU A 152 12.27 13.26 -4.09
N GLY A 153 11.42 14.02 -4.78
CA GLY A 153 10.71 15.16 -4.19
C GLY A 153 9.79 14.74 -3.04
N ALA A 154 9.11 13.60 -3.17
CA ALA A 154 8.30 13.04 -2.10
C ALA A 154 9.14 12.58 -0.90
N TYR A 155 10.28 11.94 -1.16
CA TYR A 155 11.22 11.53 -0.11
C TYR A 155 11.81 12.72 0.66
N GLN A 156 12.30 13.74 -0.04
CA GLN A 156 12.85 14.95 0.60
C GLN A 156 11.78 15.69 1.41
N TRP A 157 10.54 15.73 0.90
CA TRP A 157 9.42 16.28 1.65
C TRP A 157 9.14 15.47 2.91
N ALA A 158 9.03 14.14 2.82
CA ALA A 158 8.82 13.26 3.98
C ALA A 158 9.93 13.44 5.03
N LYS A 159 11.19 13.53 4.59
CA LYS A 159 12.35 13.83 5.43
C LYS A 159 12.21 15.17 6.15
N SER A 160 11.77 16.22 5.44
CA SER A 160 11.57 17.55 6.03
C SER A 160 10.48 17.59 7.11
N LYS A 161 9.52 16.65 7.05
CA LYS A 161 8.45 16.47 8.04
C LYS A 161 8.83 15.53 9.19
N GLY A 162 10.06 15.01 9.21
CA GLY A 162 10.54 14.12 10.27
C GLY A 162 9.87 12.74 10.27
N MET A 163 9.47 12.24 9.10
CA MET A 163 8.87 10.91 8.96
C MET A 163 9.90 9.79 9.08
N ASP A 164 9.42 8.58 9.39
CA ASP A 164 10.26 7.38 9.53
C ASP A 164 10.88 6.96 8.19
N LEU A 165 12.14 7.34 8.00
CA LEU A 165 12.94 6.96 6.85
C LEU A 165 13.66 5.64 7.12
N VAL A 166 13.88 4.89 6.05
CA VAL A 166 14.77 3.73 6.07
C VAL A 166 16.16 4.24 5.74
N GLU A 167 17.09 4.17 6.69
CA GLU A 167 18.48 4.52 6.40
C GLU A 167 18.99 3.60 5.29
N SER A 168 19.40 4.22 4.17
CA SER A 168 20.16 3.56 3.11
C SER A 168 21.55 3.19 3.63
N ALA A 169 21.61 2.24 4.56
CA ALA A 169 22.86 1.64 4.98
C ALA A 169 23.42 0.90 3.76
N SER A 170 24.58 1.36 3.31
CA SER A 170 25.34 0.86 2.17
C SER A 170 25.78 -0.59 2.42
N GLY A 171 24.87 -1.55 2.26
CA GLY A 171 25.16 -2.96 2.45
C GLY A 171 24.02 -3.76 3.09
N ALA A 172 23.40 -4.60 2.26
CA ALA A 172 22.63 -5.80 2.62
C ALA A 172 21.31 -5.66 3.41
N ASN A 173 21.11 -4.67 4.28
CA ASN A 173 19.96 -4.62 5.19
C ASN A 173 18.96 -3.49 4.88
N ASN A 174 18.37 -3.50 3.69
CA ASN A 174 17.19 -2.66 3.41
C ASN A 174 15.96 -3.28 4.06
N TRP A 175 15.41 -2.63 5.10
CA TRP A 175 14.21 -3.08 5.83
C TRP A 175 13.02 -3.39 4.91
N LEU A 176 12.85 -2.64 3.82
CA LEU A 176 11.75 -2.79 2.87
C LEU A 176 11.86 -4.07 2.03
N VAL A 177 13.09 -4.55 1.78
CA VAL A 177 13.35 -5.70 0.92
C VAL A 177 13.33 -6.97 1.75
N THR A 178 12.30 -7.79 1.57
CA THR A 178 12.17 -9.10 2.23
C THR A 178 12.85 -10.20 1.41
N GLU A 179 13.13 -11.33 2.05
CA GLU A 179 13.70 -12.50 1.36
C GLU A 179 12.75 -13.01 0.25
N ASN A 180 11.44 -12.97 0.50
CA ASN A 180 10.43 -13.36 -0.50
C ASN A 180 10.46 -12.42 -1.72
N ALA A 181 10.47 -11.10 -1.50
CA ALA A 181 10.53 -10.12 -2.59
C ALA A 181 11.83 -10.26 -3.40
N ARG A 182 12.95 -10.50 -2.71
CA ARG A 182 14.25 -10.78 -3.35
C ARG A 182 14.22 -12.06 -4.18
N ALA A 183 13.68 -13.15 -3.65
CA ALA A 183 13.58 -14.43 -4.35
C ALA A 183 12.72 -14.31 -5.61
N GLN A 184 11.58 -13.62 -5.54
CA GLN A 184 10.73 -13.34 -6.69
C GLN A 184 11.45 -12.51 -7.75
N TRP A 185 12.17 -11.47 -7.34
CA TRP A 185 12.97 -10.65 -8.25
C TRP A 185 14.04 -11.46 -8.97
N VAL A 186 14.78 -12.32 -8.25
CA VAL A 186 15.76 -13.24 -8.85
C VAL A 186 15.09 -14.19 -9.85
N LYS A 187 13.95 -14.77 -9.49
CA LYS A 187 13.17 -15.66 -10.38
C LYS A 187 12.79 -14.93 -11.68
N TYR A 188 12.15 -13.77 -11.58
CA TYR A 188 11.68 -13.03 -12.75
C TYR A 188 12.82 -12.48 -13.60
N THR A 189 13.90 -12.01 -12.98
CA THR A 189 15.09 -11.55 -13.70
C THR A 189 15.73 -12.70 -14.48
N SER A 190 15.84 -13.89 -13.86
CA SER A 190 16.36 -15.08 -14.52
C SER A 190 15.50 -15.50 -15.71
N LEU A 191 14.17 -15.48 -15.56
CA LEU A 191 13.23 -15.76 -16.64
C LEU A 191 13.41 -14.76 -17.80
N LEU A 192 13.47 -13.46 -17.52
CA LEU A 192 13.68 -12.44 -18.57
C LEU A 192 15.00 -12.63 -19.32
N VAL A 193 16.09 -12.92 -18.62
CA VAL A 193 17.41 -13.16 -19.25
C VAL A 193 17.36 -14.40 -20.14
N ASN A 194 16.74 -15.48 -19.68
CA ASN A 194 16.61 -16.71 -20.47
C ASN A 194 15.76 -16.50 -21.72
N THR A 195 14.63 -15.79 -21.60
CA THR A 195 13.77 -15.45 -22.75
C THR A 195 14.50 -14.57 -23.76
N LYS A 196 15.25 -13.56 -23.31
CA LYS A 196 16.07 -12.71 -24.21
C LYS A 196 17.09 -13.54 -24.99
N LYS A 197 17.80 -14.45 -24.31
CA LYS A 197 18.76 -15.35 -24.97
C LYS A 197 18.10 -16.27 -26.01
N LEU A 198 16.90 -16.78 -25.74
CA LEU A 198 16.16 -17.61 -26.69
C LEU A 198 15.75 -16.82 -27.94
N LEU A 199 15.33 -15.55 -27.75
CA LEU A 199 14.99 -14.66 -28.86
C LEU A 199 16.24 -14.32 -29.69
N GLU A 200 17.35 -13.97 -29.03
CA GLU A 200 18.64 -13.66 -29.67
C GLU A 200 19.25 -14.85 -30.41
N HIS A 201 19.11 -16.08 -29.89
CA HIS A 201 19.62 -17.29 -30.55
C HIS A 201 18.78 -17.69 -31.78
N ASN A 202 17.50 -17.30 -31.83
CA ASN A 202 16.62 -17.57 -32.97
C ASN A 202 16.73 -16.49 -34.06
N THR A 203 17.25 -15.31 -33.73
CA THR A 203 17.72 -14.30 -34.70
C THR A 203 19.24 -14.44 -34.87
N GLY A 204 19.70 -15.34 -35.74
CA GLY A 204 21.12 -15.40 -36.13
C GLY A 204 21.63 -14.03 -36.62
N PRO A 205 22.97 -13.82 -36.75
CA PRO A 205 23.53 -12.51 -37.03
C PRO A 205 23.15 -12.05 -38.44
N ALA A 206 22.02 -11.36 -38.56
CA ALA A 206 21.69 -10.57 -39.74
C ALA A 206 22.59 -9.33 -39.69
N SER A 207 23.43 -9.22 -40.72
CA SER A 207 24.26 -8.06 -41.04
C SER A 207 23.55 -6.74 -40.76
N GLU A 208 24.30 -5.76 -40.27
CA GLU A 208 23.93 -4.35 -40.24
C GLU A 208 23.27 -3.92 -41.56
N HIS A 209 21.94 -3.81 -41.57
CA HIS A 209 21.21 -2.97 -42.51
C HIS A 209 19.89 -2.56 -41.89
N SER A 210 19.73 -1.24 -41.77
CA SER A 210 18.52 -0.50 -41.40
C SER A 210 17.22 -1.13 -41.89
N VAL A 211 16.31 -1.49 -40.99
CA VAL A 211 14.95 -1.93 -41.33
C VAL A 211 13.96 -0.81 -41.02
N GLN A 212 13.40 -0.25 -42.09
CA GLN A 212 12.14 0.49 -42.08
C GLN A 212 11.00 -0.50 -41.80
N LEU A 213 10.04 -0.11 -40.97
CA LEU A 213 8.82 -0.86 -40.70
C LEU A 213 8.03 -1.09 -41.99
N GLU A 214 7.76 -2.35 -42.35
CA GLU A 214 6.47 -2.80 -42.90
C GLU A 214 6.23 -4.28 -42.52
N ALA A 215 5.00 -4.62 -42.11
CA ALA A 215 4.51 -5.98 -41.90
C ALA A 215 3.85 -6.49 -43.21
N PRO A 216 3.85 -7.80 -43.55
CA PRO A 216 2.96 -8.74 -42.86
C PRO A 216 3.40 -10.23 -42.79
N GLY A 217 3.07 -10.88 -41.67
CA GLY A 217 2.49 -12.23 -41.64
C GLY A 217 3.43 -13.43 -41.76
N THR A 218 4.11 -13.84 -40.67
CA THR A 218 4.35 -15.24 -40.25
C THR A 218 5.18 -15.29 -38.94
N GLU A 219 4.60 -14.86 -37.80
CA GLU A 219 5.29 -14.97 -36.49
C GLU A 219 4.37 -15.39 -35.33
N SER A 220 3.19 -15.95 -35.62
CA SER A 220 2.19 -16.23 -34.56
C SER A 220 2.48 -17.48 -33.71
N GLU A 221 3.25 -18.46 -34.20
CA GLU A 221 3.46 -19.73 -33.48
C GLU A 221 4.52 -19.62 -32.35
N ASN A 222 5.58 -18.84 -32.54
CA ASN A 222 6.66 -18.72 -31.54
C ASN A 222 6.29 -17.91 -30.31
N ILE A 223 5.46 -16.86 -30.44
CA ILE A 223 5.00 -16.06 -29.31
C ILE A 223 4.05 -16.87 -28.43
N SER A 224 3.22 -17.75 -29.02
CA SER A 224 2.33 -18.62 -28.25
C SER A 224 3.10 -19.64 -27.42
N ASP A 225 4.18 -20.22 -27.94
CA ASP A 225 4.98 -21.20 -27.21
C ASP A 225 5.78 -20.56 -26.07
N VAL A 226 6.35 -19.37 -26.27
CA VAL A 226 6.99 -18.61 -25.19
C VAL A 226 5.97 -18.17 -24.13
N LYS A 227 4.78 -17.71 -24.54
CA LYS A 227 3.68 -17.42 -23.62
C LYS A 227 3.23 -18.67 -22.86
N LYS A 228 3.20 -19.82 -23.51
CA LYS A 228 2.80 -21.10 -22.92
C LYS A 228 3.82 -21.57 -21.88
N ILE A 229 5.12 -21.54 -22.19
CA ILE A 229 6.21 -21.87 -21.26
C ILE A 229 6.20 -20.94 -20.05
N LEU A 230 6.02 -19.63 -20.27
CA LEU A 230 5.87 -18.66 -19.20
C LEU A 230 4.64 -19.02 -18.35
N THR A 231 3.47 -19.20 -18.97
CA THR A 231 2.20 -19.52 -18.28
C THR A 231 2.27 -20.83 -17.48
N GLU A 232 2.90 -21.87 -18.01
CA GLU A 232 3.12 -23.14 -17.32
C GLU A 232 4.07 -22.96 -16.11
N SER A 233 5.15 -22.18 -16.27
CA SER A 233 6.07 -21.82 -15.17
C SER A 233 5.41 -20.94 -14.08
N PHE A 234 4.39 -20.16 -14.44
CA PHE A 234 3.59 -19.34 -13.51
C PHE A 234 2.55 -20.17 -12.74
N MET A 235 2.14 -21.34 -13.25
CA MET A 235 1.06 -22.15 -12.67
C MET A 235 1.54 -23.42 -11.94
N GLU A 236 2.77 -23.88 -12.16
CA GLU A 236 3.30 -25.07 -11.47
C GLU A 236 3.76 -24.80 -10.03
N ASP A 237 4.17 -23.57 -9.70
CA ASP A 237 4.56 -23.23 -8.35
C ASP A 237 3.30 -22.86 -7.54
N ASN A 238 2.98 -23.64 -6.49
CA ASN A 238 1.97 -23.33 -5.45
C ASN A 238 2.32 -22.06 -4.63
N THR A 239 2.94 -21.08 -5.26
CA THR A 239 3.35 -19.78 -4.72
C THR A 239 2.30 -18.73 -5.01
N ASP A 240 2.27 -17.67 -4.22
CA ASP A 240 1.38 -16.54 -4.45
C ASP A 240 1.63 -15.92 -5.84
N CYS A 241 0.54 -15.77 -6.61
CA CYS A 241 0.51 -14.94 -7.82
C CYS A 241 -0.34 -13.70 -7.49
N VAL A 242 0.07 -12.99 -6.44
CA VAL A 242 -0.60 -11.79 -5.92
C VAL A 242 0.03 -10.58 -6.61
N MET A 243 -0.76 -9.83 -7.37
CA MET A 243 -0.28 -8.60 -8.00
C MET A 243 -0.39 -7.37 -7.09
N ASP A 244 -1.14 -7.42 -6.00
CA ASP A 244 -1.90 -6.22 -5.69
C ASP A 244 -1.69 -5.62 -4.31
N THR A 245 -1.49 -4.30 -4.37
CA THR A 245 -2.08 -3.23 -3.56
C THR A 245 -2.95 -3.64 -2.38
N VAL A 246 -2.70 -3.01 -1.25
CA VAL A 246 -3.59 -3.04 -0.08
C VAL A 246 -4.52 -1.85 -0.12
N GLY A 247 -5.75 -2.01 0.39
CA GLY A 247 -6.73 -0.93 0.43
C GLY A 247 -7.68 -1.06 1.59
N VAL A 248 -8.12 0.08 2.12
CA VAL A 248 -9.00 0.17 3.28
C VAL A 248 -10.07 1.23 3.05
N ILE A 249 -11.29 0.94 3.48
CA ILE A 249 -12.38 1.90 3.62
C ILE A 249 -12.93 1.85 5.05
N CYS A 250 -13.27 3.01 5.59
CA CYS A 250 -13.81 3.16 6.93
C CYS A 250 -15.04 4.06 6.91
N VAL A 251 -16.03 3.74 7.76
CA VAL A 251 -17.14 4.62 8.12
C VAL A 251 -17.16 4.76 9.64
N ASP A 252 -17.04 5.99 10.15
CA ASP A 252 -17.07 6.27 11.59
C ASP A 252 -18.49 6.38 12.16
N SER A 253 -18.61 6.60 13.47
CA SER A 253 -19.90 6.73 14.15
C SER A 253 -20.69 8.00 13.83
N TYR A 254 -20.06 8.96 13.16
CA TYR A 254 -20.68 10.21 12.70
C TYR A 254 -21.12 10.12 11.23
N GLY A 255 -20.82 9.01 10.56
CA GLY A 255 -21.11 8.81 9.14
C GLY A 255 -20.03 9.38 8.21
N ASN A 256 -18.87 9.82 8.73
CA ASN A 256 -17.76 10.22 7.87
C ASN A 256 -17.11 8.99 7.27
N VAL A 257 -16.77 9.10 5.98
CA VAL A 257 -16.14 8.03 5.22
C VAL A 257 -14.72 8.43 4.87
N ALA A 258 -13.79 7.49 4.92
CA ALA A 258 -12.45 7.67 4.37
C ALA A 258 -12.00 6.40 3.64
N SER A 259 -11.11 6.56 2.68
CA SER A 259 -10.49 5.44 1.96
C SER A 259 -9.04 5.71 1.66
N GLY A 260 -8.27 4.64 1.46
CA GLY A 260 -6.88 4.73 1.08
C GLY A 260 -6.35 3.42 0.50
N ALA A 261 -5.23 3.52 -0.19
CA ALA A 261 -4.54 2.39 -0.79
C ALA A 261 -3.02 2.59 -0.77
N SER A 262 -2.27 1.48 -0.79
CA SER A 262 -0.81 1.48 -0.88
C SER A 262 -0.32 0.27 -1.67
N SER A 263 0.73 0.44 -2.48
CA SER A 263 1.24 -0.58 -3.39
C SER A 263 2.75 -0.45 -3.63
N GLY A 264 3.43 -1.59 -3.75
CA GLY A 264 4.77 -1.68 -4.35
C GLY A 264 4.76 -1.71 -5.88
N GLY A 265 3.58 -1.81 -6.50
CA GLY A 265 3.43 -1.98 -7.95
C GLY A 265 3.79 -3.38 -8.42
N ILE A 266 3.91 -3.54 -9.74
CA ILE A 266 4.21 -4.84 -10.37
C ILE A 266 5.69 -5.22 -10.25
N ALA A 267 5.98 -6.52 -10.25
CA ALA A 267 7.35 -7.03 -10.27
C ALA A 267 8.10 -6.56 -11.52
N LEU A 268 9.38 -6.19 -11.35
CA LEU A 268 10.25 -5.68 -12.41
C LEU A 268 9.73 -4.45 -13.15
N LYS A 269 8.94 -3.61 -12.46
CA LYS A 269 8.57 -2.30 -13.00
C LYS A 269 9.82 -1.48 -13.33
N VAL A 270 9.68 -0.62 -14.34
CA VAL A 270 10.73 0.33 -14.75
C VAL A 270 11.05 1.24 -13.57
N THR A 271 12.35 1.43 -13.31
CA THR A 271 12.79 2.31 -12.23
C THR A 271 12.53 3.77 -12.64
N ILE A 272 11.85 4.53 -11.80
CA ILE A 272 11.69 5.97 -12.05
C ILE A 272 12.99 6.64 -11.62
N TRP A 273 13.90 6.80 -12.58
CA TRP A 273 15.12 7.56 -12.36
C TRP A 273 14.77 8.99 -11.95
N SER A 274 15.46 9.49 -10.91
CA SER A 274 15.58 10.92 -10.74
C SER A 274 16.13 11.45 -12.07
N CYS A 275 15.35 12.24 -12.79
CA CYS A 275 15.85 13.00 -13.92
C CYS A 275 17.02 13.83 -13.36
N PHE A 276 18.25 13.35 -13.57
CA PHE A 276 19.44 14.14 -13.30
C PHE A 276 19.29 15.30 -14.27
N CYS A 277 18.77 16.42 -13.77
CA CYS A 277 18.94 17.70 -14.42
C CYS A 277 20.45 17.93 -14.48
N MET A 278 21.10 17.44 -15.53
CA MET A 278 22.42 17.89 -15.95
C MET A 278 22.29 19.40 -16.15
N HIS A 279 22.69 20.16 -15.13
CA HIS A 279 23.03 21.57 -15.25
C HIS A 279 24.50 21.66 -15.63
#